data_AF-A0A2S4N9B9-F1
#
_entry.id   AF-A0A2S4N9B9-F1
#
_cell.length_a   1.000
_cell.length_b   1.000
_cell.length_c   1.000
_cell.angle_alpha   90.00
_cell.angle_beta   90.00
_cell.angle_gamma   90.00
#
_symmetry.space_group_name_H-M   'P 1'
#
loop_
_entity.id
_entity.type
_entity.pdbx_description
1 polymer ?
#
loop_
_entity_poly.entity_id
_entity_poly.type
_entity_poly.pdbx_seq_one_letter_code
_entity_poly.pdbx_strand_id
1 'polypeptide(L)'
;MFINASEHFEKGKKQNTLSDAHFEKIIDTYKYRNEIPRYSRRVALQEIEQQGYNLNISRYVNTSVEEEKIDLKEVNLKLVAINEKIKEATDKHNEFLKELGLPQI
;
A
#
# COMPACT_ATOMS: atom_id res chain seq x y z
N MET A 1 13.28 -14.60 17.20
CA MET A 1 11.95 -14.01 16.95
C MET A 1 12.19 -12.78 16.10
N PHE A 2 11.54 -12.68 14.97
CA PHE A 2 11.64 -11.55 14.07
C PHE A 2 10.33 -10.75 14.12
N ILE A 3 10.44 -9.42 14.20
CA ILE A 3 9.31 -8.50 14.28
C ILE A 3 9.54 -7.38 13.26
N ASN A 4 8.62 -7.23 12.32
CA ASN A 4 8.58 -6.18 11.32
C ASN A 4 7.78 -4.99 11.85
N ALA A 5 8.46 -4.07 12.52
CA ALA A 5 7.87 -2.82 13.02
C ALA A 5 8.06 -1.62 12.04
N SER A 6 8.29 -1.89 10.75
CA SER A 6 8.59 -0.85 9.76
C SER A 6 7.48 0.17 9.54
N GLU A 7 6.26 -0.12 9.98
CA GLU A 7 5.09 0.78 9.88
C GLU A 7 4.61 1.27 11.26
N HIS A 8 5.27 0.84 12.34
CA HIS A 8 4.83 1.10 13.72
C HIS A 8 5.64 2.23 14.34
N PHE A 9 5.56 3.38 13.70
CA PHE A 9 6.13 4.63 14.19
C PHE A 9 5.33 5.81 13.66
N GLU A 10 5.41 6.92 14.38
CA GLU A 10 4.89 8.20 13.91
C GLU A 10 5.97 8.91 13.09
N LYS A 11 5.66 9.17 11.82
CA LYS A 11 6.62 9.79 10.90
C LYS A 11 6.84 11.25 11.28
N GLY A 12 8.08 11.61 11.60
CA GLY A 12 8.48 12.99 11.83
C GLY A 12 9.38 13.52 10.72
N LYS A 13 9.75 14.82 10.82
CA LYS A 13 10.51 15.52 9.76
C LYS A 13 11.99 15.14 9.72
N LYS A 14 12.61 14.95 10.89
CA LYS A 14 14.04 14.56 11.04
C LYS A 14 14.23 13.22 11.72
N GLN A 15 13.29 12.85 12.58
CA GLN A 15 13.28 11.62 13.36
C GLN A 15 11.86 11.10 13.40
N ASN A 16 11.72 9.79 13.46
CA ASN A 16 10.45 9.12 13.71
C ASN A 16 10.28 8.96 15.21
N THR A 17 9.04 9.00 15.68
CA THR A 17 8.69 8.83 17.09
C THR A 17 8.06 7.46 17.29
N LEU A 18 8.48 6.75 18.33
CA LEU A 18 7.80 5.54 18.75
C LEU A 18 6.75 5.93 19.80
N SER A 19 5.47 5.87 19.43
CA SER A 19 4.38 6.13 20.37
C SER A 19 4.20 4.98 21.35
N ASP A 20 3.57 5.25 22.49
CA ASP A 20 3.32 4.23 23.53
C ASP A 20 2.53 3.03 22.97
N ALA A 21 1.54 3.28 22.11
CA ALA A 21 0.76 2.22 21.47
C ALA A 21 1.61 1.32 20.55
N HIS A 22 2.55 1.90 19.79
CA HIS A 22 3.47 1.11 18.96
C HIS A 22 4.47 0.35 19.81
N PHE A 23 4.98 0.97 20.87
CA PHE A 23 5.89 0.34 21.82
C PHE A 23 5.25 -0.88 22.48
N GLU A 24 4.05 -0.72 23.05
CA GLU A 24 3.29 -1.80 23.70
C GLU A 24 3.08 -2.98 22.75
N LYS A 25 2.64 -2.72 21.51
CA LYS A 25 2.45 -3.76 20.50
C LYS A 25 3.73 -4.56 20.22
N ILE A 26 4.87 -3.89 20.09
CA ILE A 26 6.17 -4.53 19.85
C ILE A 26 6.57 -5.39 21.06
N ILE A 27 6.46 -4.83 22.27
CA ILE A 27 6.85 -5.49 23.51
C ILE A 27 5.97 -6.70 23.79
N ASP A 28 4.64 -6.59 23.64
CA ASP A 28 3.73 -7.71 23.83
C ASP A 28 4.01 -8.83 22.84
N THR A 29 4.24 -8.48 21.58
CA THR A 29 4.59 -9.47 20.55
C THR A 29 5.89 -10.20 20.89
N TYR A 30 6.89 -9.49 21.41
CA TYR A 30 8.14 -10.10 21.87
C TYR A 30 7.92 -10.98 23.11
N LYS A 31 7.24 -10.46 24.13
CA LYS A 31 7.01 -11.10 25.44
C LYS A 31 6.24 -12.40 25.30
N TYR A 32 5.14 -12.38 24.56
CA TYR A 32 4.27 -13.54 24.37
C TYR A 32 4.67 -14.41 23.17
N ARG A 33 5.67 -13.97 22.39
CA ARG A 33 6.16 -14.67 21.20
C ARG A 33 5.05 -14.94 20.16
N ASN A 34 4.10 -14.02 20.04
CA ASN A 34 2.98 -14.13 19.10
C ASN A 34 3.49 -14.07 17.66
N GLU A 35 2.99 -14.97 16.81
CA GLU A 35 3.21 -14.93 15.36
C GLU A 35 2.02 -14.26 14.70
N ILE A 36 2.27 -13.13 14.05
CA ILE A 36 1.24 -12.30 13.43
C ILE A 36 1.58 -12.20 11.95
N PRO A 37 0.64 -12.53 11.04
CA PRO A 37 0.87 -12.44 9.60
C PRO A 37 1.49 -11.11 9.21
N ARG A 38 2.59 -11.17 8.44
CA ARG A 38 3.35 -10.00 7.93
C ARG A 38 4.02 -9.10 8.97
N TYR A 39 3.85 -9.42 10.25
CA TYR A 39 4.37 -8.62 11.35
C TYR A 39 5.39 -9.37 12.19
N SER A 40 5.17 -10.62 12.55
CA SER A 40 6.13 -11.37 13.38
C SER A 40 6.18 -12.85 13.04
N ARG A 41 7.38 -13.42 13.16
CA ARG A 41 7.60 -14.86 12.97
C ARG A 41 8.65 -15.41 13.91
N ARG A 42 8.38 -16.60 14.46
CA ARG A 42 9.35 -17.40 15.19
C ARG A 42 10.23 -18.12 14.19
N VAL A 43 11.53 -17.97 14.36
CA VAL A 43 12.53 -18.53 13.46
C VAL A 43 13.51 -19.31 14.30
N ALA A 44 13.77 -20.55 13.91
CA ALA A 44 14.73 -21.42 14.57
C ALA A 44 16.16 -21.01 14.20
N LEU A 45 17.13 -21.30 15.07
CA LEU A 45 18.53 -20.94 14.82
C LEU A 45 19.08 -21.62 13.57
N GLN A 46 18.66 -22.86 13.31
CA GLN A 46 19.04 -23.63 12.12
C GLN A 46 18.64 -22.93 10.82
N GLU A 47 17.47 -22.30 10.79
CA GLU A 47 17.03 -21.54 9.62
C GLU A 47 17.87 -20.26 9.43
N ILE A 48 18.23 -19.59 10.54
CA ILE A 48 19.12 -18.42 10.50
C ILE A 48 20.50 -18.80 9.95
N GLU A 49 21.04 -19.95 10.38
CA GLU A 49 22.30 -20.49 9.89
C GLU A 49 22.23 -20.83 8.39
N GLN A 50 21.15 -21.46 7.93
CA GLN A 50 20.92 -21.75 6.50
C GLN A 50 20.84 -20.48 5.65
N GLN A 51 20.35 -19.37 6.21
CA GLN A 51 20.33 -18.06 5.57
C GLN A 51 21.66 -17.29 5.73
N GLY A 52 22.73 -17.94 6.21
CA GLY A 52 24.05 -17.34 6.37
C GLY A 52 24.12 -16.29 7.48
N TYR A 53 23.34 -16.48 8.55
CA TYR A 53 23.18 -15.52 9.65
C TYR A 53 22.71 -14.13 9.21
N ASN A 54 22.07 -14.03 8.03
CA ASN A 54 21.48 -12.79 7.57
C ASN A 54 20.24 -12.48 8.40
N LEU A 55 20.26 -11.38 9.15
CA LEU A 55 19.15 -10.99 10.04
C LEU A 55 18.18 -9.97 9.40
N ASN A 56 18.26 -9.76 8.08
CA ASN A 56 17.32 -8.88 7.38
C ASN A 56 15.89 -9.41 7.53
N ILE A 57 14.97 -8.54 7.97
CA ILE A 57 13.59 -8.90 8.28
C ILE A 57 12.83 -9.50 7.10
N SER A 58 13.12 -9.07 5.87
CA SER A 58 12.45 -9.54 4.66
C SER A 58 12.73 -11.01 4.34
N ARG A 59 13.76 -11.60 4.95
CA ARG A 59 14.07 -13.03 4.84
C ARG A 59 13.11 -13.91 5.66
N TYR A 60 12.47 -13.34 6.67
CA TYR A 60 11.73 -14.12 7.68
C TYR A 60 10.28 -13.69 7.86
N VAL A 61 9.95 -12.45 7.48
CA VAL A 61 8.59 -11.91 7.55
C VAL A 61 8.23 -11.41 6.17
N ASN A 62 7.15 -11.94 5.59
CA ASN A 62 6.63 -11.46 4.33
C ASN A 62 6.07 -10.04 4.52
N THR A 63 6.69 -9.06 3.88
CA THR A 63 6.30 -7.64 3.95
C THR A 63 5.48 -7.19 2.75
N SER A 64 5.25 -8.06 1.77
CA SER A 64 4.41 -7.75 0.62
C SER A 64 2.99 -7.46 1.09
N VAL A 65 2.40 -6.40 0.57
CA VAL A 65 0.98 -6.07 0.73
C VAL A 65 0.18 -6.90 -0.29
N GLU A 66 -1.01 -7.37 0.08
CA GLU A 66 -1.86 -8.07 -0.89
C GLU A 66 -2.49 -6.96 -1.68
N GLU A 67 -2.26 -6.96 -2.99
CA GLU A 67 -2.92 -5.98 -3.84
C GLU A 67 -4.44 -6.18 -3.69
N GLU A 68 -5.15 -5.08 -3.47
CA GLU A 68 -6.61 -5.13 -3.45
C GLU A 68 -7.08 -5.73 -4.76
N LYS A 69 -7.98 -6.72 -4.67
CA LYS A 69 -8.57 -7.32 -5.87
C LYS A 69 -9.38 -6.25 -6.59
N ILE A 70 -8.86 -5.79 -7.72
CA ILE A 70 -9.54 -4.81 -8.56
C ILE A 70 -10.72 -5.48 -9.25
N ASP A 71 -11.93 -4.95 -9.07
CA ASP A 71 -13.08 -5.33 -9.90
C ASP A 71 -12.94 -4.70 -11.29
N LEU A 72 -12.48 -5.50 -12.24
CA LEU A 72 -12.32 -5.07 -13.64
C LEU A 72 -13.64 -4.63 -14.28
N LYS A 73 -14.79 -5.17 -13.86
CA LYS A 73 -16.09 -4.74 -14.37
C LYS A 73 -16.43 -3.34 -13.87
N GLU A 74 -16.23 -3.07 -12.58
CA GLU A 74 -16.44 -1.74 -12.01
C GLU A 74 -15.53 -0.70 -12.69
N VAL A 75 -14.25 -1.03 -12.88
CA VAL A 75 -13.31 -0.15 -13.58
C VAL A 75 -13.76 0.11 -15.02
N ASN A 76 -14.21 -0.92 -15.74
CA ASN A 76 -14.71 -0.77 -17.09
C ASN A 76 -15.95 0.13 -17.16
N LEU A 77 -16.91 -0.05 -16.25
CA LEU A 77 -18.10 0.81 -16.15
C LEU A 77 -17.72 2.28 -15.89
N LYS A 78 -16.76 2.52 -14.99
CA LYS A 78 -16.23 3.88 -14.74
C LYS A 78 -15.59 4.47 -16.00
N LEU A 79 -14.80 3.70 -16.74
CA LEU A 79 -14.16 4.15 -17.99
C LEU A 79 -15.20 4.52 -19.05
N VAL A 80 -16.24 3.71 -19.23
CA VAL A 80 -17.33 4.00 -20.17
C VAL A 80 -18.02 5.31 -19.78
N ALA A 81 -18.41 5.47 -18.52
CA ALA A 81 -19.05 6.68 -18.03
C ALA A 81 -18.17 7.94 -18.15
N ILE A 82 -16.85 7.80 -17.95
CA ILE A 82 -15.90 8.90 -18.15
C ILE A 82 -15.83 9.28 -19.63
N ASN A 83 -15.78 8.31 -20.54
CA ASN A 83 -15.74 8.57 -21.98
C ASN A 83 -17.02 9.25 -22.48
N GLU A 84 -18.19 8.88 -21.95
CA GLU A 84 -19.45 9.57 -22.24
C GLU A 84 -19.39 11.04 -21.82
N LYS A 85 -18.92 11.31 -20.59
CA LYS A 85 -18.74 12.69 -20.11
C LYS A 85 -17.73 13.49 -20.91
N ILE A 86 -16.64 12.86 -21.34
CA ILE A 86 -15.66 13.51 -22.23
C ILE A 86 -16.33 13.90 -23.54
N LYS A 87 -17.09 12.98 -24.14
CA LYS A 87 -17.81 13.25 -25.38
C LYS A 87 -18.81 14.41 -25.21
N GLU A 88 -19.64 14.38 -24.18
CA GLU A 88 -20.60 15.45 -23.91
C GLU A 88 -19.91 16.81 -23.73
N ALA A 89 -18.79 16.84 -23.00
CA ALA A 89 -18.02 18.06 -22.80
C ALA A 89 -17.38 18.55 -24.10
N THR A 90 -16.87 17.64 -24.94
CA THR A 90 -16.30 17.95 -26.26
C THR A 90 -17.36 18.46 -27.23
N ASP A 91 -18.53 17.82 -27.27
CA ASP A 91 -19.64 18.24 -28.13
C ASP A 91 -20.09 19.66 -27.75
N LYS A 92 -20.25 19.94 -26.45
CA LYS A 92 -20.58 21.27 -25.94
C LYS A 92 -19.50 22.31 -26.22
N HIS A 93 -18.23 21.91 -26.13
CA HIS A 93 -17.10 22.77 -26.52
C HIS A 93 -17.16 23.12 -28.01
N ASN A 94 -17.45 22.13 -28.87
CA ASN A 94 -17.56 22.30 -30.31
C ASN A 94 -18.77 23.13 -30.75
N GLU A 95 -19.87 23.10 -29.99
CA GLU A 95 -20.99 24.03 -30.17
C GLU A 95 -20.54 25.48 -29.96
N PHE A 96 -19.83 25.79 -28.87
CA PHE A 96 -19.29 27.13 -28.63
C PHE A 96 -18.27 27.57 -29.69
N LEU A 97 -17.39 26.67 -30.14
CA LEU A 97 -16.45 26.98 -31.21
C LEU A 97 -17.17 27.34 -32.51
N LYS A 98 -18.25 26.63 -32.83
CA LYS A 98 -19.08 26.89 -34.01
C LYS A 98 -19.77 28.25 -33.94
N GLU A 99 -20.30 28.64 -32.78
CA GLU A 99 -20.90 29.97 -32.56
C GLU A 99 -19.87 31.10 -32.75
N LEU A 100 -18.62 30.85 -32.40
CA LEU A 100 -17.51 31.79 -32.58
C LEU A 100 -16.90 31.77 -34.00
N GLY A 101 -17.38 30.91 -34.90
CA GLY A 101 -16.82 30.77 -36.25
C GLY A 101 -15.44 30.11 -36.30
N LEU A 102 -15.07 29.36 -35.25
CA LEU A 102 -13.79 28.66 -35.12
C LEU A 102 -13.92 27.18 -35.53
N PRO A 103 -12.83 26.55 -36.01
CA PRO A 103 -12.82 25.12 -36.33
C PRO A 103 -12.98 24.25 -35.08
N GLN A 104 -13.74 23.16 -35.20
CA GLN A 104 -14.01 22.17 -34.15
C GLN A 104 -12.82 21.22 -33.91
N ILE A 105 -12.79 20.60 -32.72
CA ILE A 105 -11.74 19.66 -32.28
C ILE A 105 -12.28 18.26 -31.93
#